data_AF-A0A9D6IGL0-F1
#
_entry.id   AF-A0A9D6IGL0-F1
#
_cell.length_a   1.000
_cell.length_b   1.000
_cell.length_c   1.000
_cell.angle_alpha   90.00
_cell.angle_beta   90.00
_cell.angle_gamma   90.00
#
_symmetry.space_group_name_H-M   'P 1'
#
loop_
_entity.id
_entity.type
_entity.pdbx_description
1 polymer ?
#
loop_
_entity_poly.entity_id
_entity_poly.type
_entity_poly.pdbx_seq_one_letter_code
_entity_poly.pdbx_strand_id
1 'polypeptide(L)'
;MISPVPAPSRLAMRRPADMEARVAQAVRNSLNLPELEVQVRRGPERSCWQVRLRQGKERSEWLTMGAGVVAVIKKVSLLPPMLLGQLRLAYDAINNKETEVRN
;
A
#
# COMPACT_ATOMS: atom_id res chain seq x y z
N MET A 1 0.97 -37.20 5.09
CA MET A 1 1.05 -35.94 5.85
C MET A 1 1.40 -34.84 4.86
N ILE A 2 0.46 -33.98 4.48
CA ILE A 2 0.67 -32.93 3.48
C ILE A 2 0.20 -31.63 4.14
N SER A 3 1.15 -30.73 4.40
CA SER A 3 0.88 -29.41 5.00
C SER A 3 -0.11 -28.63 4.12
N PRO A 4 -1.13 -27.97 4.68
CA PRO A 4 -1.96 -27.07 3.89
C PRO A 4 -1.16 -25.82 3.54
N VAL A 5 -0.84 -25.67 2.26
CA VAL A 5 -0.38 -24.40 1.66
C VAL A 5 -1.50 -23.37 1.86
N PRO A 6 -1.26 -22.20 2.45
CA PRO A 6 -2.29 -21.17 2.54
C PRO A 6 -2.63 -20.70 1.12
N ALA A 7 -3.86 -20.98 0.68
CA ALA A 7 -4.38 -20.55 -0.59
C ALA A 7 -4.45 -19.01 -0.66
N PRO A 8 -4.16 -18.40 -1.83
CA PRO A 8 -4.19 -16.95 -2.00
C PRO A 8 -5.62 -16.45 -1.78
N SER A 9 -5.79 -15.52 -0.84
CA SER A 9 -7.06 -14.92 -0.43
C SER A 9 -7.88 -14.42 -1.63
N ARG A 10 -8.78 -15.27 -2.12
CA ARG A 10 -9.90 -14.92 -2.99
C ARG A 10 -10.97 -14.24 -2.14
N LEU A 11 -11.04 -12.91 -2.18
CA LEU A 11 -12.30 -12.20 -1.94
C LEU A 11 -12.37 -11.00 -2.88
N ALA A 12 -12.85 -11.29 -4.09
CA ALA A 12 -13.41 -10.30 -4.98
C ALA A 12 -14.74 -9.80 -4.39
N MET A 13 -14.78 -8.54 -3.93
CA MET A 13 -16.03 -7.81 -3.71
C MET A 13 -16.00 -6.53 -4.53
N ARG A 14 -16.67 -6.58 -5.68
CA ARG A 14 -16.93 -5.46 -6.59
C ARG A 14 -17.72 -4.36 -5.90
N ARG A 15 -17.03 -3.30 -5.46
CA ARG A 15 -17.47 -1.96 -4.99
C ARG A 15 -16.19 -1.25 -4.45
N PRO A 16 -16.14 0.04 -4.05
CA PRO A 16 -14.92 0.85 -3.76
C PRO A 16 -13.61 0.18 -3.26
N ALA A 17 -13.70 -0.94 -2.56
CA ALA A 17 -12.65 -1.94 -2.36
C ALA A 17 -11.80 -2.27 -3.61
N ASP A 18 -12.35 -2.23 -4.82
CA ASP A 18 -11.59 -2.43 -6.06
C ASP A 18 -10.50 -1.36 -6.25
N MET A 19 -10.80 -0.10 -5.92
CA MET A 19 -9.82 0.97 -6.02
C MET A 19 -8.81 0.90 -4.89
N GLU A 20 -9.25 0.58 -3.68
CA GLU A 20 -8.36 0.37 -2.53
C GLU A 20 -7.38 -0.76 -2.79
N ALA A 21 -7.87 -1.89 -3.30
CA ALA A 21 -7.06 -3.03 -3.68
C ALA A 21 -6.12 -2.70 -4.84
N ARG A 22 -6.56 -1.97 -5.86
CA ARG A 22 -5.70 -1.52 -6.96
C ARG A 22 -4.59 -0.60 -6.50
N VAL A 23 -4.89 0.36 -5.62
CA VAL A 23 -3.89 1.27 -5.04
C VAL A 23 -2.92 0.48 -4.18
N ALA A 24 -3.41 -0.41 -3.30
CA ALA A 24 -2.58 -1.28 -2.47
C ALA A 24 -1.67 -2.17 -3.33
N GLN A 25 -2.19 -2.75 -4.41
CA GLN A 25 -1.43 -3.60 -5.32
C GLN A 25 -0.38 -2.79 -6.11
N ALA A 26 -0.72 -1.59 -6.57
CA ALA A 26 0.23 -0.70 -7.22
C ALA A 26 1.38 -0.32 -6.26
N VAL A 27 1.08 -0.05 -4.99
CA VAL A 27 2.08 0.20 -3.94
C VAL A 27 3.00 -1.01 -3.75
N ARG A 28 2.43 -2.21 -3.57
CA ARG A 28 3.21 -3.45 -3.39
C ARG A 28 4.10 -3.75 -4.58
N ASN A 29 3.54 -3.69 -5.80
CA ASN A 29 4.28 -3.96 -7.03
C ASN A 29 5.41 -2.96 -7.22
N SER A 30 5.16 -1.67 -6.97
CA SER A 30 6.15 -0.64 -7.21
C SER A 30 7.26 -0.63 -6.14
N LEU A 31 6.95 -1.02 -4.90
CA LEU A 31 7.96 -1.23 -3.85
C LEU A 31 8.67 -2.58 -3.95
N ASN A 32 8.18 -3.50 -4.80
CA ASN A 32 8.61 -4.89 -4.88
C ASN A 32 8.50 -5.64 -3.52
N LEU A 33 7.46 -5.32 -2.74
CA LEU A 33 7.20 -5.87 -1.41
C LEU A 33 5.79 -6.49 -1.37
N PRO A 34 5.62 -7.74 -1.85
CA PRO A 34 4.31 -8.37 -1.96
C PRO A 34 3.66 -8.68 -0.61
N GLU A 35 4.47 -8.89 0.44
CA GLU A 35 4.00 -9.23 1.79
C GLU A 35 3.68 -8.00 2.66
N LEU A 36 3.93 -6.78 2.15
CA LEU A 36 3.70 -5.55 2.90
C LEU A 36 2.19 -5.31 3.11
N GLU A 37 1.81 -5.04 4.36
CA GLU A 37 0.44 -4.62 4.67
C GLU A 37 0.27 -3.15 4.27
N VAL A 38 -0.54 -2.92 3.24
CA VAL A 38 -0.86 -1.56 2.76
C VAL A 38 -2.31 -1.27 3.11
N GLN A 39 -2.52 -0.25 3.92
CA GLN A 39 -3.84 0.24 4.27
C GLN A 39 -4.18 1.42 3.37
N VAL A 40 -5.34 1.35 2.73
CA VAL A 40 -5.85 2.42 1.88
C VAL A 40 -7.19 2.87 2.43
N ARG A 41 -7.44 4.17 2.41
CA ARG A 41 -8.74 4.74 2.76
C ARG A 41 -9.05 5.96 1.91
N ARG A 42 -10.32 6.36 1.83
CA ARG A 42 -10.69 7.64 1.22
C ARG A 42 -10.16 8.81 2.05
N GLY A 43 -9.56 9.78 1.37
CA GLY A 43 -9.14 11.04 1.99
C GLY A 43 -10.31 11.99 2.22
N PRO A 44 -10.07 13.11 2.93
CA PRO A 44 -11.08 14.13 3.21
C PRO A 44 -11.56 14.87 1.94
N GLU A 45 -10.71 14.99 0.93
CA GLU A 45 -11.07 15.61 -0.36
C GLU A 45 -11.72 14.63 -1.35
N ARG A 46 -12.69 15.14 -2.12
CA ARG A 46 -13.35 14.37 -3.19
C ARG A 46 -12.29 13.93 -4.22
N SER A 47 -12.10 12.60 -4.34
CA SER A 47 -11.15 11.94 -5.24
C SER A 47 -9.71 11.81 -4.74
N CYS A 48 -9.43 12.19 -3.49
CA CYS A 48 -8.16 11.88 -2.84
C CYS A 48 -8.25 10.54 -2.08
N TRP A 49 -7.15 9.80 -2.08
CA TRP A 49 -7.00 8.55 -1.34
C TRP A 49 -5.80 8.67 -0.41
N GLN A 50 -5.87 8.08 0.77
CA GLN A 50 -4.75 8.03 1.70
C GLN A 50 -4.24 6.59 1.78
N VAL A 51 -2.93 6.43 1.78
CA VAL A 51 -2.28 5.14 1.95
C VAL A 51 -1.37 5.18 3.15
N ARG A 52 -1.24 4.05 3.82
CA ARG A 52 -0.31 3.85 4.92
C ARG A 52 0.33 2.48 4.78
N LEU A 53 1.63 2.45 4.98
CA LEU A 53 2.40 1.21 5.03
C LEU A 53 2.41 0.69 6.46
N ARG A 54 2.31 -0.62 6.62
CA ARG A 54 2.40 -1.29 7.91
C ARG A 54 3.28 -2.53 7.76
N GLN A 55 4.21 -2.67 8.70
CA GLN A 55 5.10 -3.81 8.83
C GLN A 55 5.08 -4.21 10.30
N GLY A 56 4.57 -5.42 10.60
CA GLY A 56 4.39 -5.87 11.98
C GLY A 56 3.54 -4.92 12.85
N LYS A 57 4.17 -4.39 13.91
CA LYS A 57 3.56 -3.42 14.85
C LYS A 57 3.77 -1.96 14.42
N GLU A 58 4.73 -1.71 13.54
CA GLU A 58 5.10 -0.38 13.07
C GLU A 58 4.24 0.08 11.89
N ARG A 59 4.02 1.39 11.79
CA ARG A 59 3.12 2.00 10.80
C ARG A 59 3.71 3.31 10.30
N SER A 60 3.67 3.54 9.00
CA SER A 60 4.05 4.83 8.43
C SER A 60 2.99 5.88 8.73
N GLU A 61 3.30 7.13 8.41
CA GLU A 61 2.29 8.18 8.31
C GLU A 61 1.35 7.94 7.12
N TRP A 62 0.20 8.61 7.14
CA TRP A 62 -0.76 8.59 6.04
C TRP A 62 -0.25 9.47 4.90
N LEU A 63 0.07 8.85 3.76
CA LEU A 63 0.44 9.53 2.53
C LEU A 63 -0.82 9.80 1.70
N THR A 64 -1.06 11.07 1.41
CA THR A 64 -2.22 11.48 0.60
C THR A 64 -1.87 11.42 -0.88
N MET A 65 -2.63 10.60 -1.62
CA MET A 65 -2.64 10.53 -3.08
C MET A 65 -3.72 11.46 -3.62
N GLY A 66 -3.29 12.50 -4.33
CA GLY A 66 -4.18 13.42 -5.02
C GLY A 66 -4.95 12.74 -6.16
N ALA A 67 -6.03 13.38 -6.61
CA ALA A 67 -6.89 12.87 -7.69
C ALA A 67 -6.12 12.55 -8.99
N GLY A 68 -5.07 13.32 -9.30
CA GLY A 68 -4.21 13.08 -10.48
C GLY A 68 -3.46 11.74 -10.41
N VAL A 69 -2.93 11.40 -9.23
CA VAL A 69 -2.25 10.13 -8.98
C VAL A 69 -3.22 8.97 -9.11
N VAL A 70 -4.41 9.14 -8.51
CA VAL A 70 -5.47 8.14 -8.52
C VAL A 70 -5.95 7.89 -9.94
N ALA A 71 -6.01 8.92 -10.78
CA ALA A 71 -6.31 8.81 -12.21
C ALA A 71 -5.22 8.06 -12.98
N VAL A 72 -3.93 8.27 -12.66
CA VAL A 72 -2.81 7.51 -13.22
C VAL A 72 -2.91 6.03 -12.82
N ILE A 73 -3.10 5.72 -11.54
CA ILE A 73 -3.27 4.34 -11.06
C ILE A 73 -4.48 3.67 -11.75
N LYS A 74 -5.59 4.39 -11.98
CA LYS A 74 -6.73 3.85 -12.73
C LYS A 74 -6.39 3.48 -14.18
N LYS A 75 -5.51 4.24 -14.83
CA LYS A 75 -5.15 4.04 -16.25
C LYS A 75 -4.03 3.02 -16.45
N VAL A 76 -2.98 3.08 -15.63
CA VAL A 76 -1.75 2.29 -15.83
C VAL A 76 -1.44 1.33 -14.68
N SER A 77 -2.22 1.32 -13.59
CA SER A 77 -1.98 0.47 -12.40
C SER A 77 -0.58 0.60 -11.79
N LEU A 78 0.09 1.72 -12.07
CA LEU A 78 1.44 2.02 -11.59
C LEU A 78 1.41 3.31 -10.78
N LEU A 79 2.29 3.37 -9.77
CA LEU A 79 2.51 4.59 -9.02
C LEU A 79 3.38 5.55 -9.81
N PRO A 80 3.06 6.86 -9.80
CA PRO A 80 3.97 7.86 -10.32
C PRO A 80 5.27 7.88 -9.48
N PRO A 81 6.43 8.08 -10.12
CA PRO A 81 7.75 7.92 -9.49
C PRO A 81 7.96 8.86 -8.28
N MET A 82 7.32 10.03 -8.28
CA MET A 82 7.39 10.98 -7.16
C MET A 82 6.80 10.39 -5.86
N LEU A 83 5.69 9.66 -5.95
CA LEU A 83 5.10 9.00 -4.78
C LEU A 83 5.82 7.71 -4.40
N LEU A 84 6.43 7.04 -5.37
CA LEU A 84 7.27 5.88 -5.11
C LEU A 84 8.44 6.24 -4.18
N GLY A 85 9.11 7.37 -4.44
CA GLY A 85 10.16 7.89 -3.57
C GLY A 85 9.69 8.12 -2.13
N GLN A 86 8.54 8.78 -1.96
CA GLN A 86 7.96 9.02 -0.63
C GLN A 86 7.55 7.73 0.08
N LEU A 87 6.96 6.78 -0.63
CA LEU A 87 6.59 5.48 -0.08
C LEU A 87 7.82 4.67 0.33
N ARG A 88 8.91 4.74 -0.45
CA ARG A 88 10.15 4.04 -0.13
C ARG A 88 10.83 4.63 1.10
N LEU A 89 10.84 5.95 1.24
CA LEU A 89 11.31 6.62 2.47
C LEU A 89 10.44 6.28 3.68
N ALA A 90 9.12 6.25 3.50
CA ALA A 90 8.19 5.87 4.56
C ALA A 90 8.38 4.40 5.00
N TYR A 91 8.66 3.50 4.05
CA TYR A 91 8.99 2.12 4.34
C TYR A 91 10.34 1.98 5.06
N ASP A 92 11.37 2.67 4.58
CA ASP A 92 12.70 2.67 5.21
C ASP A 92 12.64 3.19 6.65
N ALA A 93 11.85 4.25 6.89
CA ALA A 93 11.60 4.77 8.23
C ALA A 93 10.92 3.75 9.17
N ILE A 94 9.96 2.97 8.66
CA ILE A 94 9.34 1.86 9.43
C ILE A 94 10.39 0.78 9.73
N ASN A 95 11.18 0.40 8.73
CA ASN A 95 12.14 -0.69 8.85
C ASN A 95 13.29 -0.34 9.81
N ASN A 96 13.77 0.91 9.77
CA ASN A 96 14.78 1.40 10.71
C ASN A 96 14.25 1.43 12.15
N LYS A 97 12.99 1.84 12.37
CA LYS A 97 12.37 1.81 13.69
C LYS A 97 12.12 0.39 14.20
N GLU A 98 11.69 -0.53 13.34
CA GLU A 98 11.56 -1.95 13.72
C GLU A 98 12.91 -2.56 14.13
N THR A 99 13.99 -2.12 13.49
CA THR A 99 15.36 -2.55 13.80
C THR A 99 15.86 -1.95 15.13
N GLU A 100 15.54 -0.68 15.40
CA GLU A 100 15.91 0.00 16.64
C GLU A 100 15.22 -0.59 17.89
N VAL A 101 13.97 -1.06 17.76
CA VAL A 101 13.24 -1.72 18.87
C VAL A 101 13.78 -3.14 19.18
N ARG A 102 14.63 -3.70 18.31
CA ARG A 102 15.22 -5.04 18.47
C ARG A 102 16.65 -5.04 19.03
N ASN A 103 17.27 -3.88 19.22
CA ASN A 103 18.61 -3.72 19.80
C ASN A 103 18.53 -3.24 21.25
#